data_AF-A0A539EKZ7-F1
#
_entry.id   AF-A0A539EKZ7-F1
#
_cell.length_a   1.000
_cell.length_b   1.000
_cell.length_c   1.000
_cell.angle_alpha   90.00
_cell.angle_beta   90.00
_cell.angle_gamma   90.00
#
_symmetry.space_group_name_H-M   'P 1'
#
loop_
_entity.id
_entity.type
_entity.pdbx_description
1 polymer ?
#
loop_
_entity_poly.entity_id
_entity_poly.type
_entity_poly.pdbx_seq_one_letter_code
_entity_poly.pdbx_strand_id
1 'polypeptide(L)' 'MKLGDLLYTYKEMGVVEKDGVKFKKYVRVPRVRSKHRAALSQALFTAVLAAAAFKGLGWLLERLKDAG' A
#
# COMPACT_ATOMS: atom_id res chain seq x y z
N MET A 1 -16.06 17.95 -6.26
CA MET A 1 -15.88 17.05 -5.09
C MET A 1 -14.39 16.90 -4.80
N LYS A 2 -13.93 17.17 -3.57
CA LYS A 2 -12.49 17.26 -3.25
C LYS A 2 -11.91 15.87 -2.97
N LEU A 3 -10.72 15.56 -3.54
CA LEU A 3 -9.97 14.30 -3.32
C LEU A 3 -9.84 13.90 -1.83
N GLY A 4 -9.85 14.89 -0.93
CA GLY A 4 -9.79 14.69 0.51
C GLY A 4 -10.97 13.98 1.15
N ASP A 5 -12.15 13.92 0.52
CA ASP A 5 -13.30 13.13 1.00
C ASP A 5 -13.25 11.67 0.52
N LEU A 6 -12.52 11.38 -0.57
CA LEU A 6 -12.34 10.01 -1.04
C LEU A 6 -11.41 9.21 -0.12
N LEU A 7 -10.39 9.89 0.43
CA LEU A 7 -9.28 9.27 1.16
C LEU A 7 -9.53 9.13 2.66
N TYR A 8 -10.51 9.85 3.21
CA TYR A 8 -10.76 9.92 4.66
C TYR A 8 -12.24 9.69 4.96
N THR A 9 -12.53 8.84 5.93
CA THR A 9 -13.88 8.64 6.47
C THR A 9 -13.92 9.07 7.93
N TYR A 10 -15.07 9.53 8.41
CA TYR A 10 -15.27 9.79 9.82
C TYR A 10 -15.80 8.52 10.48
N LYS A 11 -15.14 8.05 11.53
CA LYS A 11 -15.60 6.90 12.33
C LYS A 11 -15.97 7.39 13.72
N GLU A 12 -17.12 6.96 14.22
CA GLU A 12 -17.55 7.22 15.60
C GLU A 12 -16.64 6.42 16.54
N MET A 13 -15.91 7.13 17.41
CA MET A 13 -14.95 6.55 18.36
C MET A 13 -15.55 6.36 19.75
N GLY A 14 -16.75 6.88 19.98
CA GLY A 14 -17.46 6.77 21.25
C GLY A 14 -18.19 8.06 21.60
N VAL A 15 -18.82 8.06 22.77
CA VAL A 15 -19.55 9.20 23.33
C VAL A 15 -18.75 9.77 24.48
N VAL A 16 -18.47 11.07 24.44
CA VAL A 16 -17.82 11.80 25.53
C VAL A 16 -18.88 12.63 26.24
N GLU A 17 -18.98 12.48 27.55
CA GLU A 17 -19.90 13.27 28.36
C GLU A 17 -19.15 14.49 28.92
N LYS A 18 -19.66 15.69 28.66
CA LYS A 18 -19.12 16.95 29.17
C LYS A 18 -20.28 17.78 29.70
N ASP A 19 -20.20 18.17 30.97
CA ASP A 19 -21.23 18.98 31.65
C ASP A 19 -22.66 18.38 31.56
N GLY A 20 -22.76 17.05 31.67
CA GLY A 20 -24.04 16.31 31.58
C GLY A 20 -24.61 16.16 30.16
N VAL A 21 -23.89 16.62 29.14
CA VAL A 21 -24.28 16.49 27.73
C VAL A 21 -23.38 15.48 27.02
N LYS A 22 -23.99 14.52 26.33
CA LYS A 22 -23.32 13.44 25.60
C LYS A 22 -22.99 13.87 24.17
N PHE A 23 -21.71 13.94 23.83
CA PHE A 23 -21.21 14.30 22.51
C PHE A 23 -20.67 13.06 21.78
N LYS A 24 -21.14 12.81 20.55
CA LYS A 24 -20.56 11.77 19.68
C LYS A 24 -19.21 12.24 19.14
N LYS A 25 -18.14 11.54 19.50
CA LYS A 25 -16.77 11.87 19.05
C LYS A 25 -16.49 11.16 17.73
N TYR A 26 -16.38 11.95 16.67
CA TYR A 26 -15.95 11.47 15.36
C TYR A 26 -14.46 11.72 15.17
N VAL A 27 -13.72 10.71 14.71
CA VAL A 27 -12.31 10.85 14.36
C VAL A 27 -12.14 10.58 12.87
N ARG A 28 -11.32 11.40 12.22
CA ARG A 28 -10.99 11.27 10.81
C ARG A 28 -10.00 10.11 10.65
N VAL A 29 -10.46 9.02 10.03
CA VAL A 29 -9.61 7.85 9.77
C VAL A 29 -9.34 7.72 8.27
N PRO A 30 -8.09 7.44 7.86
CA PRO A 30 -7.76 7.23 6.47
C PRO A 30 -8.40 5.94 5.97
N ARG A 31 -9.19 6.03 4.89
CA ARG A 31 -10.03 4.94 4.37
C ARG A 31 -9.21 3.85 3.66
N VAL A 32 -8.01 4.18 3.18
CA VAL A 32 -7.27 3.39 2.18
C VAL A 32 -6.00 2.72 2.74
N ARG A 33 -5.71 2.84 4.04
CA ARG A 33 -4.31 2.77 4.52
C ARG A 33 -3.65 1.42 4.81
N SER A 34 -4.22 0.25 4.49
CA SER A 34 -3.51 -1.01 4.81
C SER A 34 -3.41 -2.01 3.66
N LYS A 35 -4.49 -2.31 2.93
CA LYS A 35 -4.47 -3.41 1.96
C LYS A 35 -3.71 -3.09 0.67
N HIS A 36 -3.83 -1.86 0.15
CA HIS A 36 -3.20 -1.49 -1.11
C HIS A 36 -1.69 -1.29 -1.01
N ARG A 37 -1.19 -0.90 0.17
CA ARG A 37 0.25 -0.71 0.39
C ARG A 37 1.00 -2.04 0.34
N ALA A 38 0.42 -3.09 0.92
CA ALA A 38 0.95 -4.45 0.86
C ALA A 38 0.94 -5.02 -0.57
N ALA A 39 -0.15 -4.81 -1.30
CA ALA A 39 -0.26 -5.23 -2.70
C ALA A 39 0.75 -4.52 -3.60
N LEU A 40 0.93 -3.20 -3.43
CA LEU A 40 1.93 -2.42 -4.17
C LEU A 40 3.36 -2.85 -3.86
N SER A 41 3.70 -3.05 -2.59
CA SER A 41 5.03 -3.53 -2.22
C SER A 41 5.33 -4.92 -2.77
N GLN A 42 4.35 -5.81 -2.76
CA GLN A 42 4.51 -7.15 -3.28
C GLN A 42 4.66 -7.16 -4.81
N ALA A 43 3.84 -6.37 -5.51
CA ALA A 43 3.95 -6.22 -6.97
C ALA A 43 5.32 -5.64 -7.40
N LEU A 44 5.82 -4.64 -6.66
CA LEU A 44 7.17 -4.08 -6.88
C LEU A 44 8.25 -5.14 -6.65
N PHE A 45 8.15 -5.91 -5.57
CA PHE A 45 9.14 -6.94 -5.26
C PHE A 45 9.17 -8.04 -6.34
N THR A 46 8.01 -8.51 -6.80
CA THR A 46 7.92 -9.49 -7.88
C THR A 46 8.48 -8.97 -9.20
N ALA A 47 8.26 -7.69 -9.51
CA ALA A 47 8.79 -7.08 -10.73
C ALA A 47 10.33 -6.99 -10.70
N VAL A 48 10.91 -6.61 -9.56
CA VAL A 48 12.37 -6.57 -9.38
C VAL A 48 12.97 -7.97 -9.45
N LEU A 49 12.33 -8.97 -8.82
CA LEU A 49 12.79 -10.36 -8.85
C LEU A 49 12.78 -10.92 -10.29
N ALA A 50 11.71 -10.65 -11.03
CA ALA A 50 11.60 -11.05 -12.43
C ALA A 50 12.70 -10.38 -13.29
N ALA A 51 12.92 -9.08 -13.15
CA ALA A 51 13.97 -8.36 -13.87
C ALA A 51 15.37 -8.91 -13.58
N ALA A 52 15.66 -9.25 -12.31
CA ALA A 52 16.92 -9.87 -11.91
C ALA A 52 17.10 -11.26 -12.52
N ALA A 53 16.05 -12.08 -12.54
CA ALA A 53 16.06 -13.41 -13.16
C ALA A 53 16.33 -13.34 -14.68
N PHE A 54 15.65 -12.43 -15.39
CA PHE A 54 15.88 -12.22 -16.83
C PHE A 54 17.30 -11.73 -17.12
N LYS A 55 17.83 -10.81 -16.31
CA LYS A 55 19.21 -10.32 -16.48
C LYS A 55 20.25 -11.40 -16.20
N GLY A 56 20.02 -12.25 -15.19
CA GLY A 56 20.87 -13.41 -14.90
C GLY A 56 20.85 -14.45 -16.02
N LEU A 57 19.66 -14.72 -16.60
CA LEU A 57 19.51 -15.59 -17.76
C LEU A 57 20.22 -15.04 -19.00
N GLY A 58 20.10 -13.73 -19.26
CA GLY A 58 20.80 -13.08 -20.37
C GLY A 58 22.32 -13.19 -20.24
N TRP A 59 22.87 -12.93 -19.05
CA TRP A 59 24.30 -13.07 -18.78
C TRP A 59 24.79 -14.52 -18.91
N LEU A 60 24.01 -15.49 -18.44
CA LEU A 60 24.33 -16.91 -18.55
C LEU A 60 24.33 -17.38 -20.01
N LEU A 61 23.37 -16.91 -20.81
CA LEU A 61 23.29 -17.22 -22.23
C LEU A 61 24.44 -16.61 -23.03
N GLU A 62 24.86 -15.38 -22.72
CA GLU A 62 26.08 -14.79 -23.30
C GLU A 62 27.32 -15.62 -22.95
N ARG A 63 27.46 -16.02 -21.68
CA ARG A 63 28.58 -16.86 -21.24
C ARG A 63 28.64 -18.23 -21.90
N LEU A 64 27.48 -18.84 -22.18
CA LEU A 64 27.41 -20.12 -22.89
C LEU A 64 27.69 -19.96 -24.38
N LYS A 65 27.30 -18.83 -24.97
CA LYS A 65 27.61 -18.51 -26.37
C LYS A 65 29.09 -18.22 -26.59
N ASP A 66 29.77 -17.57 -25.64
CA ASP A 66 31.20 -17.27 -25.74
C ASP A 66 32.10 -18.49 -25.44
N ALA A 67 31.53 -19.57 -24.89
CA ALA A 67 32.26 -20.78 -24.50
C ALA A 67 32.20 -21.93 -25.53
N GLY A 68 31.43 -21.78 -26.61
CA GLY A 68 31.32 -22.74 -27.72
C GLY A 68 31.89 -22.18 -29.01
#